data_AF-A0A8X6PBT0-F1
#
_entry.id   AF-A0A8X6PBT0-F1
#
_cell.length_a   1.000
_cell.length_b   1.000
_cell.length_c   1.000
_cell.angle_alpha   90.00
_cell.angle_beta   90.00
_cell.angle_gamma   90.00
#
_symmetry.space_group_name_H-M   'P 1'
#
loop_
_entity.id
_entity.type
_entity.pdbx_description
1 polymer ?
#
loop_
_entity_poly.entity_id
_entity_poly.type
_entity_poly.pdbx_seq_one_letter_code
_entity_poly.pdbx_strand_id
1 'polypeptide(L)'
;MMTWAPGILIGVSSVPSICAHLQAVEYYTLTINNHYGKFIGVPCNSYKSFKNNSCTVTGPNVTMGFDLEESITPEDDNKGRPRKYYLDTTDNYPYVKYSI
;
A
#
# COMPACT_ATOMS: atom_id res chain seq x y z
N MET A 1 22.16 -15.06 35.44
CA MET A 1 21.49 -13.75 35.58
C MET A 1 21.05 -13.32 34.19
N MET A 2 19.76 -13.46 33.88
CA MET A 2 19.18 -13.00 32.61
C MET A 2 18.97 -11.48 32.68
N THR A 3 19.73 -10.73 31.89
CA THR A 3 19.47 -9.29 31.69
C THR A 3 18.34 -9.11 30.68
N TRP A 4 17.18 -8.70 31.18
CA TRP A 4 16.10 -8.15 30.36
C TRP A 4 16.59 -6.87 29.68
N ALA A 5 16.31 -6.69 28.39
CA ALA A 5 16.52 -5.43 27.67
C ALA A 5 15.18 -4.67 27.58
N PRO A 6 14.89 -3.70 28.47
CA PRO A 6 13.76 -2.81 28.32
C PRO A 6 14.17 -1.69 27.35
N GLY A 7 14.11 -1.96 26.05
CA GLY A 7 14.77 -1.09 25.06
C GLY A 7 13.92 -0.59 23.89
N ILE A 8 12.61 -0.86 23.84
CA ILE A 8 11.79 -0.46 22.67
C ILE A 8 10.98 0.82 22.90
N LEU A 9 10.86 1.35 24.12
CA LEU A 9 9.84 2.37 24.38
C LEU A 9 10.24 3.84 24.32
N ILE A 10 11.50 4.28 24.44
CA ILE A 10 11.74 5.74 24.47
C ILE A 10 13.08 6.14 23.81
N GLY A 11 12.97 6.54 22.54
CA GLY A 11 13.64 7.71 21.95
C GLY A 11 15.17 7.72 21.84
N VAL A 12 15.70 7.37 20.66
CA VAL A 12 16.62 8.18 19.81
C VAL A 12 16.77 7.45 18.46
N SER A 13 16.46 8.10 17.33
CA SER A 13 16.54 7.58 15.94
C SER A 13 15.39 6.69 15.39
N SER A 14 14.24 6.60 16.04
CA SER A 14 13.08 5.82 15.53
C SER A 14 12.01 6.65 14.79
N VAL A 15 12.20 7.97 14.64
CA VAL A 15 11.23 8.85 13.97
C VAL A 15 10.90 8.40 12.54
N PRO A 16 11.88 8.04 11.68
CA PRO A 16 11.57 7.56 10.32
C PRO A 16 10.83 6.22 10.34
N SER A 17 11.19 5.32 11.24
CA SER A 17 10.56 3.99 11.34
C SER A 17 9.13 4.08 11.88
N ILE A 18 8.86 4.96 12.85
CA ILE A 18 7.52 5.19 13.38
C ILE A 18 6.67 5.89 12.33
N CYS A 19 7.22 6.88 11.62
CA CYS A 19 6.52 7.54 10.52
C CYS A 19 6.07 6.53 9.45
N ALA A 20 6.97 5.69 8.96
CA ALA A 20 6.64 4.67 7.97
C ALA A 20 5.61 3.65 8.47
N HIS A 21 5.67 3.29 9.76
CA HIS A 21 4.70 2.38 10.37
C HIS A 21 3.30 3.00 10.46
N LEU A 22 3.20 4.26 10.93
CA LEU A 22 1.93 4.97 11.06
C LEU A 22 1.31 5.33 9.70
N GLN A 23 2.14 5.49 8.67
CA GLN A 23 1.67 5.84 7.32
C GLN A 23 0.69 4.81 6.74
N ALA A 24 0.84 3.52 7.09
CA ALA A 24 -0.11 2.49 6.69
C ALA A 24 -1.52 2.75 7.24
N VAL A 25 -1.62 3.25 8.48
CA VAL A 25 -2.90 3.62 9.10
C VAL A 25 -3.48 4.84 8.40
N GLU A 26 -2.68 5.88 8.14
CA GLU A 26 -3.14 7.07 7.43
C GLU A 26 -3.71 6.73 6.05
N TYR A 27 -2.98 5.94 5.26
CA TYR A 27 -3.45 5.47 3.96
C TYR A 27 -4.76 4.72 4.04
N TYR A 28 -4.91 3.79 5.00
CA TYR A 28 -6.16 3.06 5.15
C TYR A 28 -7.32 3.99 5.50
N THR A 29 -7.14 4.94 6.44
CA THR A 29 -8.21 5.87 6.83
C THR A 29 -8.73 6.70 5.65
N LEU A 30 -7.84 7.07 4.72
CA LEU A 30 -8.19 7.85 3.53
C LEU A 30 -9.03 7.04 2.53
N THR A 31 -8.89 5.71 2.53
CA THR A 31 -9.62 4.82 1.63
C THR A 31 -11.09 4.60 2.04
N ILE A 32 -11.45 4.92 3.30
CA ILE A 32 -12.82 4.69 3.80
C ILE A 32 -13.85 5.59 3.11
N ASN A 33 -13.49 6.85 2.81
CA ASN A 33 -14.46 7.84 2.35
C ASN A 33 -14.25 8.30 0.90
N ASN A 34 -13.24 7.79 0.16
CA ASN A 34 -12.92 8.05 -1.26
C ASN A 34 -13.01 9.52 -1.77
N HIS A 35 -13.22 10.49 -0.89
CA HIS A 35 -13.45 11.89 -1.21
C HIS A 35 -12.24 12.50 -1.94
N TYR A 36 -11.06 11.95 -1.68
CA TYR A 36 -9.80 12.39 -2.27
C TYR A 36 -9.37 11.55 -3.48
N GLY A 37 -10.16 10.56 -3.89
CA GLY A 37 -9.83 9.61 -4.95
C GLY A 37 -9.44 8.23 -4.43
N LYS A 38 -9.17 7.30 -5.36
CA LYS A 38 -8.84 5.90 -5.06
C LYS A 38 -7.33 5.65 -5.19
N PHE A 39 -6.79 4.86 -4.26
CA PHE A 39 -5.41 4.38 -4.33
C PHE A 39 -5.37 3.12 -5.20
N ILE A 40 -5.05 3.29 -6.49
CA ILE A 40 -5.09 2.19 -7.46
C ILE A 40 -3.74 1.47 -7.50
N GLY A 41 -3.73 0.20 -7.10
CA GLY A 41 -2.60 -0.72 -7.17
C GLY A 41 -2.55 -1.47 -8.48
N VAL A 42 -1.36 -1.49 -9.10
CA VAL A 42 -1.08 -2.21 -10.35
C VAL A 42 -0.38 -3.54 -10.05
N PRO A 43 -0.87 -4.67 -10.58
CA PRO A 43 -0.22 -5.96 -10.37
C PRO A 43 1.15 -5.99 -11.03
N CYS A 44 2.18 -6.38 -10.27
CA CYS A 44 3.54 -6.43 -10.79
C CYS A 44 4.43 -7.41 -10.01
N ASN A 45 5.56 -7.82 -10.60
CA ASN A 45 6.50 -8.74 -9.94
C ASN A 45 7.29 -8.07 -8.81
N SER A 46 7.64 -6.79 -9.02
CA SER A 46 8.49 -6.01 -8.12
C SER A 46 8.23 -4.51 -8.30
N TYR A 47 8.53 -3.73 -7.27
CA TYR A 47 8.47 -2.27 -7.34
C TYR A 47 9.42 -1.71 -8.41
N LYS A 48 10.60 -2.31 -8.60
CA LYS A 48 11.54 -1.90 -9.66
C LYS A 48 10.92 -2.07 -11.06
N SER A 49 10.25 -3.19 -11.30
CA SER A 49 9.53 -3.43 -12.57
C SER A 49 8.38 -2.45 -12.75
N PHE A 50 7.66 -2.13 -11.67
CA PHE A 50 6.62 -1.11 -11.67
C PHE A 50 7.18 0.27 -12.08
N LYS A 51 8.28 0.72 -11.48
CA LYS A 51 8.93 1.99 -11.84
C LYS A 51 9.48 2.03 -13.26
N ASN A 52 9.87 0.87 -13.80
CA ASN A 52 10.38 0.73 -15.17
C ASN A 52 9.28 0.46 -16.21
N ASN A 53 8.00 0.49 -15.83
CA ASN A 53 6.87 0.12 -16.70
C ASN A 53 7.04 -1.27 -17.36
N SER A 54 7.63 -2.23 -16.65
CA SER A 54 7.98 -3.56 -17.15
C SER A 54 7.23 -4.68 -16.41
N CYS A 55 5.97 -4.42 -16.04
CA CYS A 55 5.14 -5.41 -15.34
C CYS A 55 4.68 -6.50 -16.30
N THR A 56 5.02 -7.74 -16.00
CA THR A 56 4.61 -8.92 -16.79
C THR A 56 3.46 -9.69 -16.13
N VAL A 57 3.04 -9.28 -14.94
CA VAL A 57 1.93 -9.90 -14.22
C VAL A 57 0.64 -9.37 -14.82
N THR A 58 -0.26 -10.29 -15.19
CA THR A 58 -1.60 -9.98 -15.67
C THR A 58 -2.59 -10.05 -14.52
N GLY A 59 -3.60 -9.19 -14.54
CA GLY A 59 -4.65 -9.12 -13.52
C GLY A 59 -5.31 -7.75 -13.49
N PRO A 60 -6.45 -7.61 -12.80
CA PRO A 60 -7.09 -6.31 -12.62
C PRO A 60 -6.22 -5.39 -11.77
N ASN A 61 -6.38 -4.08 -11.97
CA ASN A 61 -5.95 -3.12 -10.97
C ASN A 61 -6.92 -3.17 -9.79
N VAL A 62 -6.40 -3.01 -8.58
CA VAL A 62 -7.21 -3.11 -7.35
C VAL A 62 -7.14 -1.81 -6.56
N THR A 63 -8.15 -1.55 -5.73
CA THR A 63 -8.12 -0.44 -4.79
C THR A 63 -7.42 -0.89 -3.51
N MET A 64 -6.40 -0.16 -3.08
CA MET A 64 -5.77 -0.37 -1.78
C MET A 64 -6.74 0.07 -0.66
N GLY A 65 -6.81 -0.72 0.41
CA GLY A 65 -7.53 -0.32 1.63
C GLY A 65 -8.95 -0.88 1.71
N PHE A 66 -9.89 -0.04 2.15
CA PHE A 66 -11.24 -0.44 2.54
C PHE A 66 -12.03 -1.13 1.40
N ASP A 67 -11.98 -0.59 0.18
CA ASP A 67 -12.73 -1.09 -0.98
C ASP A 67 -11.99 -2.16 -1.80
N LEU A 68 -11.00 -2.83 -1.21
CA LEU A 68 -10.22 -3.86 -1.92
C LEU A 68 -11.13 -4.95 -2.51
N GLU A 69 -12.05 -5.49 -1.70
CA GLU A 69 -12.92 -6.59 -2.14
C GLU A 69 -13.95 -6.15 -3.18
N GLU A 70 -14.39 -4.88 -3.16
CA GLU A 70 -15.28 -4.35 -4.20
C GLU A 70 -14.54 -4.17 -5.54
N SER A 71 -13.25 -3.89 -5.51
CA SER A 71 -12.44 -3.71 -6.72
C SER A 71 -12.12 -5.02 -7.46
N ILE A 72 -12.54 -6.17 -6.94
CA ILE A 72 -12.20 -7.49 -7.46
C ILE A 72 -13.48 -8.22 -7.86
N THR A 73 -13.57 -8.59 -9.15
CA THR A 73 -14.73 -9.35 -9.62
C THR A 73 -14.61 -10.83 -9.26
N PRO A 74 -15.72 -11.58 -9.18
CA PRO A 74 -15.68 -13.04 -9.04
C PRO A 74 -14.89 -13.72 -10.15
N GLU A 75 -14.87 -13.14 -11.36
CA GLU A 75 -14.11 -13.66 -12.50
C GLU A 75 -12.59 -13.53 -12.30
N ASP A 76 -12.14 -12.44 -11.70
CA ASP A 76 -10.73 -12.22 -11.36
C ASP A 76 -10.26 -13.18 -10.27
N ASP A 77 -11.12 -13.47 -9.30
CA ASP A 77 -10.83 -14.42 -8.23
C ASP A 77 -10.62 -15.85 -8.75
N ASN A 78 -11.51 -16.28 -9.66
CA ASN A 78 -11.45 -17.60 -10.27
C ASN A 78 -10.20 -17.83 -11.13
N LYS A 79 -9.61 -16.77 -11.70
CA LYS A 79 -8.38 -16.84 -12.51
C LYS A 79 -7.10 -16.88 -11.66
N GLY A 80 -7.22 -16.68 -10.35
CA GLY A 80 -6.09 -16.53 -9.44
C GLY A 80 -5.56 -15.11 -9.45
N ARG A 81 -5.65 -14.44 -8.28
CA ARG A 81 -5.23 -13.04 -8.14
C ARG A 81 -3.70 -12.91 -8.07
N PRO A 82 -3.12 -11.86 -8.67
CA PRO A 82 -1.79 -11.41 -8.34
C PRO A 82 -1.61 -11.23 -6.83
N ARG A 83 -0.47 -11.65 -6.29
CA ARG A 83 -0.16 -11.50 -4.85
C ARG A 83 0.43 -10.14 -4.48
N LYS A 84 0.90 -9.38 -5.48
CA LYS A 84 1.66 -8.15 -5.28
C LYS A 84 1.12 -7.06 -6.19
N TYR A 85 0.76 -5.94 -5.56
CA TYR A 85 0.33 -4.73 -6.22
C TYR A 85 1.24 -3.58 -5.77
N TYR A 86 1.48 -2.65 -6.67
CA TYR A 86 2.33 -1.50 -6.43
C TYR A 86 1.62 -0.23 -6.89
N LEU A 87 1.81 0.83 -6.13
CA LEU A 87 1.36 2.18 -6.44
C LEU A 87 2.37 3.18 -5.85
N ASP A 88 2.39 4.39 -6.40
CA ASP A 88 3.08 5.51 -5.80
C ASP A 88 2.06 6.40 -5.09
N THR A 89 2.39 6.86 -3.90
CA THR A 89 1.70 7.96 -3.21
C THR A 89 2.46 9.27 -3.43
N THR A 90 1.84 10.39 -3.10
CA THR A 90 2.53 11.69 -2.98
C THR A 90 3.03 11.89 -1.55
N ASP A 91 3.97 12.81 -1.37
CA ASP A 91 4.53 13.12 -0.04
C ASP A 91 3.58 13.97 0.82
N ASN A 92 2.51 14.51 0.23
CA ASN A 92 1.61 15.46 0.88
C ASN A 92 0.21 14.87 1.01
N TYR A 93 -0.44 15.08 2.16
CA TYR A 93 -1.86 14.77 2.34
C TYR A 93 -2.71 15.36 1.19
N PRO A 94 -3.65 14.61 0.59
CA PRO A 94 -4.18 13.29 1.00
C PRO A 94 -3.42 12.09 0.41
N TYR A 95 -2.18 12.25 -0.05
CA TYR A 95 -1.27 11.20 -0.55
C TYR A 95 -1.72 10.45 -1.81
N VAL A 96 -3.00 10.60 -2.22
CA VAL A 96 -3.53 10.05 -3.47
C VAL A 96 -2.78 10.67 -4.64
N LYS A 97 -2.25 9.81 -5.51
CA LYS A 97 -1.68 10.21 -6.78
C LYS A 97 -2.75 10.03 -7.86
N TYR A 98 -3.24 11.13 -8.41
CA TYR A 98 -4.12 11.09 -9.57
C TYR A 98 -3.32 10.59 -10.76
N SER A 99 -3.59 9.36 -11.22
CA SER A 99 -3.19 8.96 -12.57
C SER A 99 -4.16 9.62 -13.53
N ILE A 100 -3.61 10.48 -14.39
CA ILE A 100 -4.24 10.92 -15.65
C ILE A 100 -4.37 9.71 -16.57
#